data_AF-A0A7J3TDE3-F1
#
_entry.id   AF-A0A7J3TDE3-F1
#
_cell.length_a   1.000
_cell.length_b   1.000
_cell.length_c   1.000
_cell.angle_alpha   90.00
_cell.angle_beta   90.00
_cell.angle_gamma   90.00
#
_symmetry.space_group_name_H-M   'P 1'
#
loop_
_entity.id
_entity.type
_entity.pdbx_description
1 polymer ?
#
loop_
_entity_poly.entity_id
_entity_poly.type
_entity_poly.pdbx_seq_one_letter_code
_entity_poly.pdbx_strand_id
1 'polypeptide(L)'
;MSILNSAIGYFFGMWMENIRAYPLLLFRFLIPVALIFGVTFSLQRRSRKTKIDSLPTLEQKREKFLVPTDFFNRELEFIKNDDYRHYLNPILKEMERMEVIRQNLKILMKRYSKYENMSQSSYSRRKKKGLQLRNETFNQILETYAQVKKLKFSTVEIEKMEKGRVL
;
A
#
# COMPACT_ATOMS: atom_id res chain seq x y z
N MET A 1 -28.05 63.49 -7.70
CA MET A 1 -27.82 62.38 -8.67
C MET A 1 -27.28 62.93 -10.00
N SER A 2 -26.03 63.39 -10.07
CA SER A 2 -25.50 64.00 -11.33
C SER A 2 -23.97 63.92 -11.46
N ILE A 3 -23.22 63.97 -10.36
CA ILE A 3 -21.74 63.90 -10.41
C ILE A 3 -21.23 62.47 -10.62
N LEU A 4 -21.88 61.47 -10.02
CA LEU A 4 -21.49 60.06 -10.20
C LEU A 4 -21.71 59.59 -11.64
N ASN A 5 -22.84 59.97 -12.26
CA ASN A 5 -23.19 59.55 -13.62
C ASN A 5 -22.32 60.25 -14.68
N SER A 6 -21.90 61.48 -14.45
CA SER A 6 -20.99 62.22 -15.35
C SER A 6 -19.55 61.72 -15.25
N ALA A 7 -19.06 61.40 -14.05
CA ALA A 7 -17.74 60.79 -13.84
C ALA A 7 -17.66 59.38 -14.47
N ILE A 8 -18.71 58.58 -14.32
CA ILE A 8 -18.80 57.26 -14.97
C ILE A 8 -18.82 57.41 -16.49
N GLY A 9 -19.62 58.35 -17.04
CA GLY A 9 -19.68 58.60 -18.48
C GLY A 9 -18.34 59.03 -19.09
N TYR A 10 -17.60 59.92 -18.42
CA TYR A 10 -16.29 60.38 -18.86
C TYR A 10 -15.23 59.27 -18.82
N PHE A 11 -15.26 58.44 -17.77
CA PHE A 11 -14.40 57.26 -17.65
C PHE A 11 -14.68 56.23 -18.76
N PHE A 12 -15.95 55.94 -19.04
CA PHE A 12 -16.32 55.03 -20.13
C PHE A 12 -15.94 55.57 -21.51
N GLY A 13 -16.07 56.88 -21.74
CA GLY A 13 -15.63 57.53 -22.98
C GLY A 13 -14.13 57.36 -23.24
N MET A 14 -13.29 57.71 -22.27
CA MET A 14 -11.83 57.52 -22.37
C MET A 14 -11.44 56.05 -22.48
N TRP A 15 -12.16 55.15 -21.79
CA TRP A 15 -11.88 53.71 -21.86
C TRP A 15 -12.18 53.14 -23.25
N MET A 16 -13.30 53.52 -23.87
CA MET A 16 -13.66 53.08 -25.22
C MET A 16 -12.70 53.61 -26.29
N GLU A 17 -12.19 54.82 -26.12
CA GLU A 17 -11.19 55.40 -27.01
C GLU A 17 -9.84 54.65 -26.92
N ASN A 18 -9.42 54.30 -25.70
CA ASN A 18 -8.22 53.48 -25.47
C ASN A 18 -8.34 52.05 -26.03
N ILE A 19 -9.54 51.44 -25.99
CA ILE A 19 -9.81 50.13 -26.62
C ILE A 19 -9.62 50.18 -28.13
N ARG A 20 -10.04 51.28 -28.77
CA ARG A 20 -9.86 51.46 -30.21
C ARG A 20 -8.40 51.70 -30.59
N ALA A 21 -7.65 52.41 -29.76
CA ALA A 21 -6.25 52.74 -30.02
C ALA A 21 -5.29 51.55 -29.80
N TYR A 22 -5.49 50.75 -28.75
CA TYR A 22 -4.56 49.66 -28.39
C TYR A 22 -5.28 48.36 -27.97
N PRO A 23 -6.02 47.71 -28.89
CA PRO A 23 -6.88 46.57 -28.56
C PRO A 23 -6.09 45.37 -28.01
N LEU A 24 -4.95 45.02 -28.61
CA LEU A 24 -4.18 43.83 -28.25
C LEU A 24 -3.57 43.90 -26.83
N LEU A 25 -3.11 45.08 -26.42
CA LEU A 25 -2.50 45.30 -25.11
C LEU A 25 -3.57 45.24 -24.00
N LEU A 26 -4.75 45.78 -24.27
CA LEU A 26 -5.89 45.73 -23.36
C LEU A 26 -6.44 44.31 -23.22
N PHE A 27 -6.65 43.57 -24.30
CA PHE A 27 -7.13 42.17 -24.21
C PHE A 27 -6.16 41.27 -23.45
N ARG A 28 -4.84 41.47 -23.58
CA ARG A 28 -3.82 40.70 -22.84
C ARG A 28 -3.96 40.87 -21.32
N PHE A 29 -4.43 42.02 -20.84
CA PHE A 29 -4.63 42.29 -19.41
C PHE A 29 -6.05 41.99 -18.94
N LEU A 30 -7.05 42.26 -19.79
CA LEU A 30 -8.46 42.14 -19.45
C LEU A 30 -8.93 40.68 -19.43
N ILE A 31 -8.39 39.81 -20.30
CA ILE A 31 -8.74 38.39 -20.36
C ILE A 31 -8.33 37.65 -19.06
N PRO A 32 -7.10 37.77 -18.54
CA PRO A 32 -6.73 37.16 -17.26
C PRO A 32 -7.59 37.66 -16.09
N VAL A 33 -7.87 38.96 -16.04
CA VAL A 33 -8.71 39.56 -15.00
C VAL A 33 -10.14 39.01 -15.08
N ALA A 34 -10.73 38.97 -16.27
CA ALA A 34 -12.06 38.40 -16.50
C ALA A 34 -12.11 36.89 -16.16
N LEU A 35 -11.03 36.13 -16.42
CA LEU A 35 -10.92 34.73 -16.03
C LEU A 35 -10.92 34.55 -14.51
N ILE A 36 -10.16 35.39 -13.77
CA ILE A 36 -10.15 35.38 -12.30
C ILE A 36 -11.56 35.67 -11.76
N PHE A 37 -12.24 36.68 -12.32
CA PHE A 37 -13.64 36.97 -11.95
C PHE A 37 -14.60 35.84 -12.30
N GLY A 38 -14.44 35.19 -13.46
CA GLY A 38 -15.25 34.04 -13.86
C GLY A 38 -15.07 32.83 -12.94
N VAL A 39 -13.81 32.49 -12.61
CA VAL A 39 -13.48 31.39 -11.70
C VAL A 39 -13.98 31.67 -10.29
N THR A 40 -13.75 32.87 -9.76
CA THR A 40 -14.24 33.25 -8.42
C THR A 40 -15.76 33.23 -8.33
N PHE A 41 -16.47 33.74 -9.34
CA PHE A 41 -17.93 33.70 -9.37
C PHE A 41 -18.47 32.26 -9.49
N SER A 42 -17.81 31.42 -10.29
CA SER A 42 -18.13 30.00 -10.44
C SER A 42 -17.91 29.23 -9.14
N LEU A 43 -16.78 29.47 -8.46
CA LEU A 43 -16.47 28.93 -7.14
C LEU A 43 -17.47 29.40 -6.09
N GLN A 44 -17.84 30.67 -6.07
CA GLN A 44 -18.83 31.20 -5.13
C GLN A 44 -20.21 30.58 -5.37
N ARG A 45 -20.60 30.36 -6.65
CA ARG A 45 -21.84 29.69 -7.02
C ARG A 45 -21.84 28.20 -6.65
N ARG A 46 -20.71 27.50 -6.79
CA ARG A 46 -20.54 26.11 -6.32
C ARG A 46 -20.46 26.00 -4.79
N SER A 47 -19.80 26.95 -4.13
CA SER A 47 -19.67 27.06 -2.68
C SER A 47 -21.03 27.18 -2.00
N ARG A 48 -21.97 27.95 -2.58
CA ARG A 48 -23.36 28.02 -2.08
C ARG A 48 -24.14 26.70 -2.17
N LYS A 49 -23.68 25.73 -2.96
CA LYS A 49 -24.28 24.38 -3.08
C LYS A 49 -23.55 23.31 -2.25
N THR A 50 -22.34 23.60 -1.77
CA THR A 50 -21.63 22.69 -0.88
C THR A 50 -22.22 22.89 0.51
N LYS A 51 -22.90 21.87 1.03
CA LYS A 51 -23.26 21.81 2.45
C LYS A 51 -21.97 22.07 3.21
N ILE A 52 -21.91 23.17 3.96
CA ILE A 52 -20.90 23.34 5.00
C ILE A 52 -21.12 22.14 5.92
N ASP A 53 -20.14 21.23 5.99
CA ASP A 53 -20.22 20.10 6.90
C ASP A 53 -20.57 20.66 8.28
N SER A 54 -21.70 20.20 8.81
CA SER A 54 -22.21 20.66 10.09
C SER A 54 -21.12 20.54 11.15
N LEU A 55 -21.15 21.43 12.15
CA LEU A 55 -20.29 21.32 13.33
C LEU A 55 -20.25 19.85 13.80
N PRO A 56 -19.05 19.29 14.07
CA PRO A 56 -18.90 17.88 14.38
C PRO A 56 -19.79 17.51 15.57
N THR A 57 -20.56 16.43 15.43
CA THR A 57 -21.46 15.95 16.49
C THR A 57 -20.67 15.56 17.74
N LEU A 58 -21.32 15.58 18.90
CA LEU A 58 -20.70 15.15 20.16
C LEU A 58 -20.18 13.70 20.09
N GLU A 59 -20.79 12.86 19.25
CA GLU A 59 -20.33 11.50 18.96
C GLU A 59 -19.05 11.48 18.13
N GLN A 60 -18.93 12.31 17.08
CA GLN A 60 -17.70 12.44 16.28
C GLN A 60 -16.53 13.05 17.07
N LYS A 61 -16.81 13.91 18.06
CA LYS A 61 -15.78 14.40 19.00
C LYS A 61 -15.33 13.34 20.00
N ARG A 62 -16.17 12.32 20.23
CA ARG A 62 -15.90 11.17 21.11
C ARG A 62 -15.34 9.97 20.34
N GLU A 63 -15.44 9.95 19.02
CA GLU A 63 -14.66 9.06 18.18
C GLU A 63 -13.18 9.34 18.48
N LYS A 64 -12.59 8.46 19.30
CA LYS A 64 -11.14 8.37 19.39
C LYS A 64 -10.69 8.06 17.98
N PHE A 65 -9.96 8.99 17.35
CA PHE A 65 -9.14 8.66 16.20
C PHE A 65 -8.32 7.44 16.61
N LEU A 66 -8.72 6.27 16.12
CA LEU A 66 -7.87 5.08 16.13
C LEU A 66 -6.80 5.40 15.10
N VAL A 67 -5.83 6.24 15.49
CA VAL A 67 -4.54 6.26 14.82
C VAL A 67 -4.13 4.78 14.85
N PRO A 68 -4.00 4.11 13.69
CA PRO A 68 -3.52 2.74 13.66
C PRO A 68 -2.28 2.75 14.54
N THR A 69 -2.23 1.93 15.58
CA THR A 69 -1.10 1.93 16.52
C THR A 69 0.15 1.73 15.70
N ASP A 70 0.80 2.85 15.38
CA ASP A 70 1.77 2.92 14.31
C ASP A 70 2.82 1.89 14.65
N PHE A 71 3.12 1.01 13.69
CA PHE A 71 4.26 0.10 13.78
C PHE A 71 5.47 0.83 14.37
N PHE A 72 5.68 2.08 13.94
CA PHE A 72 6.69 3.01 14.43
C PHE A 72 6.64 3.31 15.93
N ASN A 73 5.45 3.54 16.52
CA ASN A 73 5.33 3.86 17.95
C ASN A 73 5.62 2.64 18.84
N ARG A 74 5.26 1.44 18.38
CA ARG A 74 5.63 0.19 19.06
C ARG A 74 7.12 -0.10 18.91
N GLU A 75 7.67 0.10 17.72
CA GLU A 75 9.10 -0.13 17.46
C GLU A 75 9.99 0.82 18.27
N LEU A 76 9.57 2.08 18.40
CA LEU A 76 10.27 3.08 19.21
C LEU A 76 10.40 2.67 20.68
N GLU A 77 9.43 1.96 21.24
CA GLU A 77 9.47 1.48 22.62
C GLU A 77 10.56 0.41 22.79
N PHE A 78 10.67 -0.53 21.84
CA PHE A 78 11.71 -1.56 21.85
C PHE A 78 13.11 -0.99 21.59
N ILE A 79 13.23 0.02 20.72
CA ILE A 79 14.51 0.73 20.46
C ILE A 79 14.95 1.50 21.70
N LYS A 80 14.04 2.25 22.35
CA LYS A 80 14.37 3.02 23.57
C LYS A 80 14.79 2.16 24.74
N ASN A 81 14.27 0.93 24.82
CA ASN A 81 14.58 -0.02 25.88
C ASN A 81 15.79 -0.92 25.55
N ASP A 82 16.50 -0.68 24.44
CA ASP A 82 17.59 -1.52 23.93
C ASP A 82 17.24 -3.03 23.88
N ASP A 83 15.96 -3.35 23.63
CA ASP A 83 15.47 -4.73 23.66
C ASP A 83 15.77 -5.46 22.33
N TYR A 84 17.05 -5.78 22.13
CA TYR A 84 17.50 -6.53 20.96
C TYR A 84 16.84 -7.92 20.84
N ARG A 85 16.31 -8.47 21.95
CA ARG A 85 15.66 -9.79 21.95
C ARG A 85 14.34 -9.77 21.21
N HIS A 86 13.66 -8.62 21.16
CA HIS A 86 12.48 -8.42 20.34
C HIS A 86 12.72 -8.83 18.88
N TYR A 87 13.89 -8.47 18.34
CA TYR A 87 14.30 -8.77 16.97
C TYR A 87 14.92 -10.16 16.82
N LEU A 88 15.70 -10.58 17.81
CA LEU A 88 16.46 -11.84 17.73
C LEU A 88 15.59 -13.07 17.95
N ASN A 89 14.64 -13.02 18.88
CA ASN A 89 13.82 -14.18 19.24
C ASN A 89 12.98 -14.74 18.08
N PRO A 90 12.31 -13.90 17.26
CA PRO A 90 11.62 -14.38 16.07
C PRO A 90 12.56 -15.09 15.09
N ILE A 91 13.76 -14.54 14.87
CA ILE A 91 14.77 -15.14 13.98
C ILE A 91 15.19 -16.51 14.50
N LEU A 92 15.53 -16.61 15.79
CA LEU A 92 15.94 -17.86 16.43
C LEU A 92 14.82 -18.92 16.35
N LYS A 93 13.57 -18.51 16.57
CA LYS A 93 12.42 -19.41 16.46
C LYS A 93 12.24 -19.95 15.04
N GLU A 94 12.44 -19.13 14.02
CA GLU A 94 12.34 -19.60 12.64
C GLU A 94 13.53 -20.47 12.22
N MET A 95 14.72 -20.22 12.76
CA MET A 95 15.86 -21.12 12.62
C MET A 95 15.58 -22.50 13.24
N GLU A 96 14.99 -22.54 14.43
CA GLU A 96 14.58 -23.79 15.08
C GLU A 96 13.54 -24.55 14.24
N ARG A 97 12.53 -23.85 13.71
CA ARG A 97 11.55 -24.45 12.79
C ARG A 97 12.21 -25.02 11.53
N MET A 98 13.16 -24.30 10.94
CA MET A 98 13.91 -24.79 9.77
C MET A 98 14.73 -26.04 10.10
N GLU A 99 15.31 -26.11 11.29
CA GLU A 99 16.05 -27.30 11.73
C GLU A 99 15.14 -28.51 11.89
N VAL A 100 13.95 -28.33 12.47
CA VAL A 100 12.94 -29.40 12.55
C VAL A 100 12.53 -29.90 11.16
N ILE A 101 12.29 -28.98 10.22
CA ILE A 101 11.97 -29.33 8.83
C ILE A 101 13.11 -30.14 8.19
N ARG A 102 14.36 -29.73 8.41
CA ARG A 102 15.55 -30.43 7.89
C ARG A 102 15.63 -31.86 8.43
N GLN A 103 15.40 -32.06 9.73
CA GLN A 103 15.42 -33.40 10.35
C GLN A 103 14.30 -34.28 9.79
N ASN A 104 13.08 -33.74 9.64
CA ASN A 104 11.96 -34.45 9.03
C ASN A 104 12.28 -34.88 7.59
N LEU A 105 12.88 -33.99 6.80
CA LEU A 105 13.26 -34.29 5.43
C LEU A 105 14.29 -35.43 5.34
N LYS A 106 15.28 -35.48 6.24
CA LYS A 106 16.21 -36.62 6.34
C LYS A 106 15.50 -37.95 6.61
N ILE A 107 14.49 -37.94 7.50
CA ILE A 107 13.70 -39.13 7.81
C ILE A 107 12.90 -39.57 6.57
N LEU A 108 12.26 -38.64 5.88
CA LEU A 108 11.52 -38.91 4.65
C LEU A 108 12.41 -39.46 3.54
N MET A 109 13.62 -38.92 3.36
CA MET A 109 14.59 -39.44 2.38
C MET A 109 14.98 -40.90 2.68
N LYS A 110 15.25 -41.23 3.96
CA LYS A 110 15.53 -42.61 4.36
C LYS A 110 14.35 -43.54 4.08
N ARG A 111 13.13 -43.11 4.40
CA ARG A 111 11.90 -43.87 4.12
C ARG A 111 11.68 -44.06 2.62
N TYR A 112 11.89 -43.01 1.82
CA TYR A 112 11.76 -43.06 0.38
C TYR A 112 12.72 -44.09 -0.23
N SER A 113 14.00 -44.06 0.14
CA SER A 113 14.98 -45.05 -0.32
C SER A 113 14.59 -46.48 0.08
N LYS A 114 14.11 -46.68 1.31
CA LYS A 114 13.60 -47.99 1.75
C LYS A 114 12.44 -48.49 0.89
N TYR A 115 11.47 -47.61 0.57
CA TYR A 115 10.30 -47.99 -0.22
C TYR A 115 10.61 -48.13 -1.71
N GLU A 116 11.58 -47.38 -2.23
CA GLU A 116 12.12 -47.58 -3.58
C GLU A 116 12.69 -49.00 -3.70
N ASN A 117 13.56 -49.42 -2.79
CA ASN A 117 14.10 -50.79 -2.78
C ASN A 117 12.99 -51.85 -2.65
N MET A 118 11.96 -51.57 -1.83
CA MET A 118 10.80 -52.45 -1.69
C MET A 118 9.96 -52.56 -2.96
N SER A 119 9.86 -51.48 -3.73
CA SER A 119 9.12 -51.41 -5.00
C SER A 119 9.77 -52.25 -6.11
N GLN A 120 11.07 -52.54 -5.98
CA GLN A 120 11.83 -53.36 -6.92
C GLN A 120 11.85 -54.86 -6.52
N SER A 121 11.12 -55.25 -5.47
CA SER A 121 11.05 -56.63 -5.04
C SER A 121 10.39 -57.55 -6.10
N SER A 122 10.89 -58.79 -6.19
CA SER A 122 10.29 -59.85 -7.01
C SER A 122 8.89 -60.27 -6.53
N TYR A 123 8.56 -60.08 -5.24
CA TYR A 123 7.26 -60.43 -4.69
C TYR A 123 6.21 -59.36 -5.02
N SER A 124 5.21 -59.74 -5.83
CA SER A 124 4.14 -58.84 -6.31
C SER A 124 3.47 -58.01 -5.20
N ARG A 125 3.08 -58.65 -4.08
CA ARG A 125 2.43 -57.96 -2.95
C ARG A 125 3.35 -56.91 -2.30
N ARG A 126 4.64 -57.24 -2.16
CA ARG A 126 5.65 -56.35 -1.57
C ARG A 126 5.94 -55.18 -2.51
N LYS A 127 6.10 -55.45 -3.81
CA LYS A 127 6.27 -54.44 -4.86
C LYS A 127 5.13 -53.42 -4.88
N LYS A 128 3.87 -53.88 -4.89
CA LYS A 128 2.69 -53.00 -4.87
C LYS A 128 2.67 -52.10 -3.64
N LYS A 129 2.91 -52.67 -2.45
CA LYS A 129 2.99 -51.91 -1.19
C LYS A 129 4.16 -50.92 -1.19
N GLY A 130 5.32 -51.31 -1.72
CA GLY A 130 6.49 -50.43 -1.87
C GLY A 130 6.21 -49.22 -2.76
N LEU A 131 5.57 -49.43 -3.93
CA LEU A 131 5.17 -48.35 -4.84
C LEU A 131 4.22 -47.36 -4.18
N GLN A 132 3.21 -47.86 -3.46
CA GLN A 132 2.24 -47.01 -2.76
C GLN A 132 2.94 -46.14 -1.71
N LEU A 133 3.69 -46.76 -0.79
CA LEU A 133 4.37 -46.04 0.29
C LEU A 133 5.44 -45.08 -0.22
N ARG A 134 6.11 -45.42 -1.33
CA ARG A 134 7.04 -44.53 -2.02
C ARG A 134 6.33 -43.26 -2.50
N ASN A 135 5.20 -43.43 -3.19
CA ASN A 135 4.44 -42.29 -3.72
C ASN A 135 3.88 -41.42 -2.58
N GLU A 136 3.37 -42.02 -1.50
CA GLU A 136 2.94 -41.29 -0.30
C GLU A 136 4.09 -40.50 0.34
N THR A 137 5.27 -41.11 0.46
CA THR A 137 6.46 -40.44 1.02
C THR A 137 6.95 -39.33 0.10
N PHE A 138 6.88 -39.51 -1.21
CA PHE A 138 7.24 -38.49 -2.19
C PHE A 138 6.34 -37.25 -2.08
N ASN A 139 5.02 -37.45 -1.93
CA ASN A 139 4.08 -36.36 -1.72
C ASN A 139 4.39 -35.59 -0.43
N GLN A 140 4.73 -36.28 0.66
CA GLN A 140 5.16 -35.62 1.92
C GLN A 140 6.43 -34.78 1.74
N ILE A 141 7.38 -35.24 0.90
CA ILE A 141 8.57 -34.46 0.55
C ILE A 141 8.17 -33.19 -0.24
N LEU A 142 7.26 -33.32 -1.20
CA LEU A 142 6.76 -32.18 -1.98
C LEU A 142 6.01 -31.15 -1.12
N GLU A 143 5.18 -31.60 -0.18
CA GLU A 143 4.50 -30.73 0.78
C GLU A 143 5.51 -29.99 1.65
N THR A 144 6.53 -30.69 2.15
CA THR A 144 7.62 -30.08 2.93
C THR A 144 8.37 -29.04 2.09
N TYR A 145 8.67 -29.35 0.82
CA TYR A 145 9.28 -28.39 -0.12
C TYR A 145 8.40 -27.15 -0.34
N ALA A 146 7.08 -27.33 -0.51
CA ALA A 146 6.15 -26.22 -0.68
C ALA A 146 6.11 -25.32 0.57
N GLN A 147 6.22 -25.89 1.77
CA GLN A 147 6.32 -25.13 3.02
C GLN A 147 7.60 -24.30 3.08
N VAL A 148 8.76 -24.89 2.77
CA VAL A 148 10.04 -24.15 2.71
C VAL A 148 10.01 -23.06 1.64
N LYS A 149 9.39 -23.35 0.49
CA LYS A 149 9.21 -22.37 -0.59
C LYS A 149 8.46 -21.14 -0.10
N LYS A 150 7.36 -21.30 0.65
CA LYS A 150 6.61 -20.18 1.24
C LYS A 150 7.46 -19.33 2.18
N LEU A 151 8.29 -19.95 3.02
CA LEU A 151 9.21 -19.23 3.92
C LEU A 151 10.23 -18.36 3.17
N LYS A 152 10.72 -18.83 2.01
CA LYS A 152 11.66 -18.05 1.18
C LYS A 152 11.00 -16.84 0.52
N PHE A 153 9.74 -16.96 0.08
CA PHE A 153 9.05 -15.87 -0.61
C PHE A 153 8.53 -14.76 0.31
N SER A 154 8.21 -15.07 1.58
CA SER A 154 7.89 -14.02 2.56
C SER A 154 9.07 -13.06 2.80
N THR A 155 10.31 -13.53 2.69
CA THR A 155 11.50 -12.69 2.87
C THR A 155 11.77 -11.78 1.65
N VAL A 156 11.47 -12.25 0.43
CA VAL A 156 11.70 -11.48 -0.81
C VAL A 156 10.61 -10.43 -1.04
N GLU A 157 9.39 -10.65 -0.57
CA GLU A 157 8.32 -9.63 -0.64
C GLU A 157 8.62 -8.43 0.26
N ILE A 158 9.31 -8.62 1.38
CA ILE A 158 9.76 -7.52 2.26
C ILE A 158 10.79 -6.63 1.53
N GLU A 159 11.79 -7.22 0.87
CA GLU A 159 12.78 -6.47 0.07
C GLU A 159 12.15 -5.71 -1.11
N LYS A 160 11.12 -6.28 -1.75
CA LYS A 160 10.39 -5.59 -2.84
C LYS A 160 9.50 -4.46 -2.34
N MET A 161 8.90 -4.59 -1.15
CA MET A 161 8.12 -3.50 -0.54
C MET A 161 9.01 -2.33 -0.10
N GLU A 162 10.23 -2.58 0.37
CA GLU A 162 11.19 -1.50 0.67
C GLU A 162 11.62 -0.74 -0.59
N LYS A 163 11.88 -1.45 -1.70
CA LYS A 163 12.24 -0.81 -2.97
C LYS A 163 11.06 -0.12 -3.68
N GLY A 164 9.83 -0.52 -3.39
CA GLY A 164 8.61 0.09 -3.94
C GLY A 164 8.10 1.33 -3.19
N ARG A 165 8.69 1.68 -2.03
CA ARG A 165 8.32 2.88 -1.24
C ARG A 165 9.24 4.09 -1.46
N VAL A 166 10.06 4.06 -2.50
CA VAL A 166 10.81 5.22 -2.96
C VAL A 166 10.19 5.72 -4.27
N LEU A 167 8.96 6.22 -4.19
CA LEU A 167 8.33 7.12 -5.16
C LEU A 167 7.31 8.01 -4.43
#